data_AF-A0A556V3B4-F1
#
_entry.id   AF-A0A556V3B4-F1
#
_cell.length_a   1.000
_cell.length_b   1.000
_cell.length_c   1.000
_cell.angle_alpha   90.00
_cell.angle_beta   90.00
_cell.angle_gamma   90.00
#
_symmetry.space_group_name_H-M   'P 1'
#
loop_
_entity.id
_entity.type
_entity.pdbx_description
1 polymer ?
#
loop_
_entity_poly.entity_id
_entity_poly.type
_entity_poly.pdbx_seq_one_letter_code
_entity_poly.pdbx_strand_id
1 'polypeptide(L)'
;MGCTLSTEDKAAVERSRRIDRNLRDDGEKAAREVKLLLLGAGESGKSTIVKQMNYLNDLDRISQATYIPTQQDVLRTRVKTTGIVETHFTFKDLHFK
;
A
#
# COMPACT_ATOMS: atom_id res chain seq x y z
N MET A 1 -45.21 -22.22 13.42
CA MET A 1 -44.12 -21.23 13.35
C MET A 1 -42.82 -21.96 13.05
N GLY A 2 -42.46 -22.07 11.77
CA GLY A 2 -41.24 -22.77 11.36
C GLY A 2 -40.86 -22.33 9.97
N CYS A 3 -40.11 -21.23 9.86
CA CYS A 3 -39.44 -20.88 8.63
C CYS A 3 -38.30 -21.88 8.42
N THR A 4 -38.52 -22.87 7.55
CA THR A 4 -37.46 -23.67 6.97
C THR A 4 -36.65 -22.78 6.04
N LEU A 5 -35.61 -22.12 6.57
CA LEU A 5 -34.65 -21.40 5.74
C LEU A 5 -34.09 -22.38 4.71
N SER A 6 -34.22 -22.04 3.41
CA SER A 6 -33.69 -22.86 2.33
C SER A 6 -32.17 -23.00 2.50
N THR A 7 -31.57 -24.05 1.93
CA THR A 7 -30.11 -24.24 1.94
C THR A 7 -29.38 -23.03 1.35
N GLU A 8 -30.01 -22.32 0.41
CA GLU A 8 -29.50 -21.11 -0.22
C GLU A 8 -29.54 -19.90 0.74
N ASP A 9 -30.60 -19.75 1.54
CA ASP A 9 -30.69 -18.70 2.56
C ASP A 9 -29.63 -18.86 3.65
N LYS A 10 -29.38 -20.12 4.09
CA LYS A 10 -28.31 -20.41 5.05
C LYS A 10 -26.92 -20.06 4.49
N ALA A 11 -26.67 -20.39 3.22
CA ALA A 11 -25.42 -20.05 2.54
C ALA A 11 -25.28 -18.53 2.30
N ALA A 12 -26.38 -17.81 2.07
CA ALA A 12 -26.38 -16.35 1.97
C ALA A 12 -26.06 -15.67 3.30
N VAL A 13 -26.67 -16.14 4.40
CA VAL A 13 -26.39 -15.63 5.76
C VAL A 13 -24.92 -15.87 6.13
N GLU A 14 -24.37 -17.03 5.80
CA GLU A 14 -22.96 -17.34 6.09
C GLU A 14 -21.99 -16.49 5.26
N ARG A 15 -22.33 -16.21 3.98
CA ARG A 15 -21.57 -15.25 3.16
C ARG A 15 -21.64 -13.83 3.72
N SER A 16 -22.81 -13.35 4.14
CA SER A 16 -22.97 -12.04 4.77
C SER A 16 -22.11 -11.92 6.02
N ARG A 17 -22.14 -12.93 6.90
CA ARG A 17 -21.29 -12.99 8.11
C ARG A 17 -19.80 -12.98 7.81
N ARG A 18 -19.37 -13.53 6.67
CA ARG A 18 -17.95 -13.46 6.24
C ARG A 18 -17.61 -12.07 5.74
N ILE A 19 -18.49 -11.43 4.97
CA ILE A 19 -18.30 -10.06 4.49
C ILE A 19 -18.22 -9.09 5.67
N ASP A 20 -19.13 -9.19 6.64
CA ASP A 20 -19.15 -8.34 7.83
C ASP A 20 -17.89 -8.48 8.68
N ARG A 21 -17.33 -9.71 8.76
CA ARG A 21 -16.04 -9.95 9.42
C ARG A 21 -14.89 -9.30 8.66
N ASN A 22 -14.81 -9.51 7.35
CA ASN A 22 -13.76 -8.91 6.53
C ASN A 22 -13.80 -7.37 6.58
N LEU A 23 -15.00 -6.77 6.53
CA LEU A 23 -15.17 -5.32 6.62
C LEU A 23 -14.69 -4.75 7.96
N ARG A 24 -14.90 -5.48 9.06
CA ARG A 24 -14.38 -5.09 10.38
C ARG A 24 -12.86 -5.16 10.42
N ASP A 25 -12.29 -6.27 9.96
CA ASP A 25 -10.83 -6.45 9.94
C ASP A 25 -10.14 -5.42 9.03
N ASP A 26 -10.72 -5.14 7.87
CA ASP A 26 -10.25 -4.12 6.94
C ASP A 26 -10.41 -2.70 7.52
N GLY A 27 -11.49 -2.45 8.27
CA GLY A 27 -11.71 -1.21 9.00
C GLY A 27 -10.65 -0.95 10.07
N GLU A 28 -10.31 -1.97 10.86
CA GLU A 28 -9.24 -1.86 11.88
C GLU A 28 -7.86 -1.64 11.26
N LYS A 29 -7.55 -2.29 10.14
CA LYS A 29 -6.31 -2.06 9.40
C LYS A 29 -6.27 -0.66 8.80
N ALA A 30 -7.34 -0.22 8.17
CA ALA A 30 -7.45 1.13 7.58
C ALA A 30 -7.34 2.24 8.64
N ALA A 31 -7.80 1.99 9.87
CA ALA A 31 -7.65 2.93 10.98
C ALA A 31 -6.19 3.07 11.46
N ARG A 32 -5.34 2.06 11.22
CA ARG A 32 -3.90 2.09 11.54
C ARG A 32 -3.03 2.55 10.36
N GLU A 33 -3.58 2.61 9.16
CA GLU A 33 -2.89 3.11 7.96
C GLU A 33 -2.81 4.65 7.99
N VAL A 34 -1.60 5.19 7.81
CA VAL A 34 -1.35 6.63 7.69
C VAL A 34 -1.31 7.01 6.21
N LYS A 35 -2.19 7.93 5.79
CA LYS A 35 -2.26 8.42 4.40
C LYS A 35 -1.57 9.76 4.25
N LEU A 36 -0.61 9.85 3.33
CA LEU A 36 0.14 11.08 3.03
C LEU A 36 -0.07 11.52 1.58
N LEU A 37 -0.54 12.75 1.38
CA LEU A 37 -0.71 13.33 0.05
C LEU A 37 0.37 14.39 -0.23
N LEU A 38 1.19 14.15 -1.25
CA LEU A 38 2.22 15.09 -1.70
C LEU A 38 1.68 15.98 -2.82
N LEU A 39 1.57 17.29 -2.55
CA LEU A 39 1.11 18.30 -3.49
C LEU A 39 2.23 19.27 -3.86
N GLY A 40 2.19 19.85 -5.07
CA GLY A 40 3.19 20.82 -5.55
C GLY A 40 3.17 21.03 -7.06
N ALA A 41 3.89 22.04 -7.54
CA ALA A 41 4.01 22.38 -8.97
C ALA A 41 4.60 21.23 -9.83
N GLY A 42 4.38 21.27 -11.15
CA GLY A 42 5.03 20.34 -12.07
C GLY A 42 6.54 20.29 -11.84
N GLU A 43 7.13 19.10 -11.86
CA GLU A 43 8.59 18.88 -11.71
C GLU A 43 9.20 19.28 -10.34
N SER A 44 8.39 19.63 -9.34
CA SER A 44 8.84 20.03 -7.99
C SER A 44 9.49 18.92 -7.14
N GLY A 45 9.88 17.79 -7.73
CA GLY A 45 10.57 16.70 -7.01
C GLY A 45 9.67 15.82 -6.13
N LYS A 46 8.33 15.91 -6.21
CA LYS A 46 7.41 15.03 -5.45
C LYS A 46 7.73 13.55 -5.65
N SER A 47 7.95 13.14 -6.89
CA SER A 47 8.33 11.77 -7.23
C SER A 47 9.71 11.40 -6.69
N THR A 48 10.62 12.36 -6.54
CA THR A 48 11.94 12.15 -5.92
C THR A 48 11.80 11.82 -4.44
N ILE A 49 10.92 12.50 -3.70
CA ILE A 49 10.66 12.23 -2.27
C ILE A 49 10.13 10.82 -2.08
N VAL A 50 9.11 10.42 -2.86
CA VAL A 50 8.53 9.08 -2.79
C VAL A 50 9.57 8.01 -3.14
N LYS A 51 10.43 8.27 -4.13
CA LYS A 51 11.51 7.33 -4.50
C LYS A 51 12.57 7.22 -3.41
N GLN A 52 12.93 8.31 -2.75
CA GLN A 52 13.86 8.28 -1.63
C GLN A 52 13.34 7.41 -0.48
N MET A 53 12.02 7.44 -0.20
CA MET A 53 11.41 6.55 0.79
C MET A 53 11.57 5.06 0.44
N ASN A 54 11.51 4.69 -0.85
CA ASN A 54 11.80 3.32 -1.28
C ASN A 54 13.28 2.95 -1.12
N TYR A 55 14.19 3.87 -1.47
CA TYR A 55 15.63 3.63 -1.32
C TYR A 55 16.07 3.55 0.14
N LEU A 56 15.34 4.18 1.08
CA LEU A 56 15.63 4.05 2.52
C LEU A 56 15.47 2.62 3.03
N ASN A 57 14.58 1.82 2.45
CA ASN A 57 14.46 0.39 2.80
C ASN A 57 15.62 -0.45 2.25
N ASP A 58 16.16 -0.05 1.10
CA ASP A 58 17.29 -0.72 0.45
C ASP A 58 18.64 -0.05 0.77
N LEU A 59 18.68 0.84 1.76
CA LEU A 59 19.85 1.69 2.04
C LEU A 59 21.09 0.85 2.36
N ASP A 60 20.92 -0.26 3.08
CA ASP A 60 21.99 -1.21 3.39
C ASP A 60 22.60 -1.87 2.14
N ARG A 61 21.80 -2.07 1.08
CA ARG A 61 22.28 -2.60 -0.20
C ARG A 61 22.99 -1.51 -1.02
N ILE A 62 22.43 -0.31 -1.05
CA ILE A 62 22.89 0.79 -1.91
C ILE A 62 24.12 1.50 -1.33
N SER A 63 24.29 1.47 -0.01
CA SER A 63 25.44 2.05 0.69
C SER A 63 26.71 1.21 0.60
N GLN A 64 26.64 -0.04 0.13
CA GLN A 64 27.81 -0.90 -0.04
C GLN A 64 28.73 -0.41 -1.15
N ALA A 65 30.04 -0.44 -0.91
CA ALA A 65 31.05 -0.09 -1.92
C ALA A 65 31.00 -1.00 -3.16
N THR A 66 30.44 -2.22 -3.02
CA THR A 66 30.26 -3.21 -4.09
C THR A 66 28.85 -3.17 -4.71
N TYR A 67 28.10 -2.08 -4.51
CA TYR A 67 26.76 -1.95 -5.06
C TYR A 67 26.75 -2.02 -6.60
N ILE A 68 26.01 -2.99 -7.14
CA ILE A 68 25.73 -3.11 -8.57
C ILE A 68 24.26 -2.72 -8.81
N PRO A 69 24.00 -1.60 -9.52
CA PRO A 69 22.64 -1.17 -9.81
C PRO A 69 21.89 -2.22 -10.64
N THR A 70 20.65 -2.49 -10.26
CA THR A 70 19.73 -3.29 -11.08
C THR A 70 19.05 -2.41 -12.13
N GLN A 71 18.44 -3.01 -13.15
CA GLN A 71 17.61 -2.25 -14.11
C GLN A 71 16.52 -1.45 -13.40
N GLN A 72 15.96 -1.98 -12.31
CA GLN A 72 14.92 -1.30 -11.55
C GLN A 72 15.46 -0.07 -10.80
N ASP A 73 16.71 -0.12 -10.31
CA ASP A 73 17.37 1.02 -9.69
C ASP A 73 17.56 2.15 -10.71
N VAL A 74 18.03 1.81 -11.92
CA VAL A 74 18.25 2.77 -13.01
C VAL A 74 16.93 3.38 -13.48
N LEU A 75 15.89 2.57 -13.72
CA LEU A 75 14.57 3.04 -14.13
C LEU A 75 13.92 3.95 -13.07
N ARG A 76 14.29 3.82 -11.79
CA ARG A 76 13.75 4.68 -10.74
C ARG A 76 14.46 6.04 -10.65
N THR A 77 15.72 6.17 -11.08
CA THR A 77 16.53 7.41 -10.92
C THR A 77 15.89 8.68 -11.50
N ARG A 78 15.25 8.63 -12.68
CA ARG A 78 14.59 9.81 -13.27
C ARG A 78 13.56 9.46 -14.33
N VAL A 79 12.42 8.94 -13.90
CA VAL A 79 11.22 8.77 -14.73
C VAL A 79 10.16 9.81 -14.37
N LYS A 80 9.64 10.50 -15.39
CA LYS A 80 8.50 11.41 -15.26
C LYS A 80 7.29 10.60 -14.81
N THR A 81 6.63 11.05 -13.75
CA THR A 81 5.41 10.41 -13.25
C THR A 81 4.26 10.63 -14.22
N THR A 82 3.79 9.56 -14.86
CA THR A 82 2.59 9.55 -15.70
C THR A 82 1.41 9.06 -14.85
N GLY A 83 0.82 9.94 -14.03
CA GLY A 83 -0.35 9.63 -13.21
C GLY A 83 -0.11 9.63 -11.70
N ILE A 84 -1.11 9.14 -10.96
CA ILE A 84 -1.06 8.99 -9.50
C ILE A 84 -0.18 7.79 -9.16
N VAL A 85 0.77 7.99 -8.26
CA VAL A 85 1.65 6.92 -7.76
C VAL A 85 1.40 6.76 -6.28
N GLU A 86 0.86 5.60 -5.89
CA GLU A 86 0.77 5.18 -4.50
C GLU A 86 2.04 4.42 -4.13
N THR A 87 2.54 4.61 -2.91
CA THR A 87 3.75 3.94 -2.43
C THR A 87 3.57 3.56 -0.98
N HIS A 88 3.64 2.25 -0.73
CA HIS A 88 3.42 1.71 0.59
C HIS A 88 4.78 1.45 1.23
N PHE A 89 4.99 1.97 2.43
CA PHE A 89 6.20 1.70 3.21
C PHE A 89 5.86 1.59 4.69
N THR A 90 6.71 0.89 5.43
CA THR A 90 6.57 0.75 6.88
C THR A 90 7.75 1.43 7.55
N PHE A 91 7.51 2.26 8.56
CA PHE A 91 8.56 2.91 9.33
C PHE A 91 8.18 2.94 10.80
N LYS A 92 9.03 2.35 11.67
CA LYS A 92 8.82 2.29 13.13
C LYS A 92 7.40 1.81 13.48
N ASP A 93 6.99 0.68 12.92
CA ASP A 93 5.66 0.05 13.09
C ASP A 93 4.44 0.86 12.59
N LEU A 94 4.67 1.95 11.86
CA LEU A 94 3.62 2.69 11.16
C LEU A 94 3.56 2.28 9.70
N HIS A 95 2.37 1.95 9.22
CA HIS A 95 2.11 1.62 7.83
C HIS A 95 1.64 2.87 7.08
N PHE A 96 2.41 3.29 6.09
CA PHE A 96 2.09 4.42 5.23
C PHE A 96 1.54 3.92 3.89
N LYS A 97 0.48 4.59 3.42
CA LYS A 97 -0.23 4.26 2.18
C LYS A 97 -0.54 5.51 1.37
#